data_AF-A0A2N7BDD0-F1
#
_entry.id   AF-A0A2N7BDD0-F1
#
_cell.length_a   1.000
_cell.length_b   1.000
_cell.length_c   1.000
_cell.angle_alpha   90.00
_cell.angle_beta   90.00
_cell.angle_gamma   90.00
#
_symmetry.space_group_name_H-M   'P 1'
#
loop_
_entity.id
_entity.type
_entity.pdbx_description
1 polymer ?
#
loop_
_entity_poly.entity_id
_entity_poly.type
_entity_poly.pdbx_seq_one_letter_code
_entity_poly.pdbx_strand_id
1 'polypeptide(L)'
;MVELRINGQVIDLAPSAGASFEKVNPYFTYEDIYTDQVQVPSIPLSQRNRRILGFLDLPRLGSNLPRFFLQKFYNGQLIHEGLALVTDVTAFAIQMTAVQPIGEFFGDYQFQKLSEIDLGTVPRPGVITPVLLDTGQPAYCFPTIVNPDYYGTNGGSVGYSGRVNHYGSGSYQAGPLVPMPFLSYVLKKIAALTGTTLKGTFFQHPVWSQLVLYNTRALDSQQQITLTRHLPGEMTLIQLLIELRKLLNLSFTFDTVNKVLEIDATDDILSTPATLDWSDKLVKGGRKIIERNRRLQLSMSLDSGDQLQKDKPEQLADYLTPEFAPDLSIAKLTTSFSTLLIDQESGLASTKQVGSTELFSQLASTWSPRLLLWNGLQSGLPRALPTLAGKSLFWNGVGGVFETCWQRTEKFRRGLSYLDAQMILDETDIATLNFKKSIHVNGCNYFIVRVSGNLPLTSTVSTLLVLEN
;
A
#
# COMPACT_ATOMS: atom_id res chain seq x y z
N MET A 1 32.90 16.63 -5.12
CA MET A 1 33.08 16.63 -3.66
C MET A 1 31.82 16.10 -2.99
N VAL A 2 31.97 15.17 -2.05
CA VAL A 2 30.85 14.71 -1.20
C VAL A 2 30.65 15.75 -0.11
N GLU A 3 29.40 16.16 0.11
CA GLU A 3 29.01 17.08 1.19
C GLU A 3 27.86 16.44 1.96
N LEU A 4 27.95 16.47 3.30
CA LEU A 4 26.85 16.08 4.17
C LEU A 4 26.36 17.30 4.93
N ARG A 5 25.03 17.41 5.05
CA ARG A 5 24.39 18.38 5.92
C ARG A 5 23.58 17.65 6.97
N ILE A 6 23.72 18.11 8.21
CA ILE A 6 22.91 17.69 9.35
C ILE A 6 22.09 18.90 9.80
N ASN A 7 20.77 18.77 9.80
CA ASN A 7 19.84 19.86 10.13
C ASN A 7 20.14 21.14 9.32
N GLY A 8 20.45 20.97 8.03
CA GLY A 8 20.79 22.07 7.11
C GLY A 8 22.22 22.61 7.24
N GLN A 9 23.01 22.15 8.21
CA GLN A 9 24.38 22.61 8.44
C GLN A 9 25.40 21.63 7.87
N VAL A 10 26.33 22.14 7.06
CA VAL A 10 27.43 21.31 6.50
C VAL A 10 28.32 20.80 7.64
N ILE A 11 28.62 19.51 7.62
CA ILE A 11 29.54 18.85 8.56
C ILE A 11 30.91 18.62 7.92
N ASP A 12 31.96 18.59 8.74
CA ASP A 12 33.31 18.25 8.29
C ASP A 12 33.41 16.73 8.07
N LEU A 13 33.97 16.31 6.94
CA LEU A 13 34.19 14.90 6.60
C LEU A 13 35.69 14.58 6.57
N ALA A 14 36.05 13.31 6.80
CA ALA A 14 37.42 12.87 6.60
C ALA A 14 37.82 13.01 5.11
N PRO A 15 39.10 13.28 4.78
CA PRO A 15 39.55 13.53 3.40
C PRO A 15 39.25 12.40 2.39
N SER A 16 39.05 11.18 2.88
CA SER A 16 38.72 9.98 2.10
C SER A 16 37.33 9.40 2.44
N ALA A 17 36.44 10.20 3.02
CA ALA A 17 35.10 9.76 3.39
C ALA A 17 34.32 9.32 2.16
N GLY A 18 34.26 8.00 1.95
CA GLY A 18 33.42 7.35 0.97
C GLY A 18 32.09 6.92 1.59
N ALA A 19 31.06 6.79 0.77
CA ALA A 19 29.74 6.42 1.25
C ALA A 19 28.95 5.65 0.18
N SER A 20 28.60 4.41 0.49
CA SER A 20 27.81 3.57 -0.41
C SER A 20 26.35 4.03 -0.48
N PHE A 21 25.69 3.67 -1.57
CA PHE A 21 24.25 3.83 -1.75
C PHE A 21 23.68 2.64 -2.50
N GLU A 22 22.44 2.31 -2.20
CA GLU A 22 21.60 1.37 -2.93
C GLU A 22 20.19 1.95 -3.01
N LYS A 23 19.70 2.11 -4.23
CA LYS A 23 18.33 2.54 -4.54
C LYS A 23 17.61 1.38 -5.22
N VAL A 24 16.43 1.03 -4.74
CA VAL A 24 15.62 -0.09 -5.26
C VAL A 24 14.29 0.45 -5.75
N ASN A 25 13.84 -0.04 -6.91
CA ASN A 25 12.57 0.37 -7.48
C ASN A 25 11.40 -0.15 -6.64
N PRO A 26 10.62 0.73 -5.98
CA PRO A 26 9.56 0.30 -5.09
C PRO A 26 8.35 -0.28 -5.84
N TYR A 27 8.27 -0.15 -7.17
CA TYR A 27 7.12 -0.54 -7.98
C TYR A 27 7.07 -2.03 -8.34
N PHE A 28 8.21 -2.73 -8.27
CA PHE A 28 8.29 -4.16 -8.60
C PHE A 28 8.23 -5.09 -7.38
N THR A 29 7.86 -4.57 -6.21
CA THR A 29 7.84 -5.27 -4.93
C THR A 29 6.44 -5.23 -4.33
N TYR A 30 5.75 -6.36 -4.21
CA TYR A 30 4.32 -6.37 -3.81
C TYR A 30 4.08 -6.77 -2.35
N GLU A 31 5.07 -7.32 -1.68
CA GLU A 31 4.94 -7.83 -0.29
C GLU A 31 5.53 -6.88 0.74
N ASP A 32 6.41 -5.97 0.30
CA ASP A 32 7.11 -5.02 1.15
C ASP A 32 7.06 -3.61 0.57
N ILE A 33 7.30 -2.64 1.44
CA ILE A 33 7.55 -1.25 1.07
C ILE A 33 9.05 -1.00 1.26
N TYR A 34 9.79 -0.96 0.15
CA TYR A 34 11.24 -0.81 0.16
C TYR A 34 11.70 0.60 0.51
N THR A 35 12.84 0.67 1.19
CA THR A 35 13.60 1.88 1.50
C THR A 35 14.93 1.89 0.74
N ASP A 36 15.39 3.08 0.37
CA ASP A 36 16.79 3.25 -0.06
C ASP A 36 17.73 2.95 1.12
N GLN A 37 18.84 2.29 0.84
CA GLN A 37 19.92 2.10 1.80
C GLN A 37 21.06 3.05 1.50
N VAL A 38 21.42 3.88 2.48
CA VAL A 38 22.55 4.81 2.36
C VAL A 38 23.43 4.69 3.59
N GLN A 39 24.71 4.42 3.38
CA GLN A 39 25.68 4.49 4.47
C GLN A 39 26.10 5.94 4.71
N VAL A 40 26.13 6.33 5.97
CA VAL A 40 26.72 7.59 6.40
C VAL A 40 28.19 7.31 6.73
N PRO A 41 29.14 8.04 6.14
CA PRO A 41 30.54 7.92 6.51
C PRO A 41 30.74 8.31 7.97
N SER A 42 31.77 7.76 8.60
CA SER A 42 32.17 8.13 9.95
C SER A 42 32.45 9.63 10.05
N ILE A 43 31.79 10.31 10.99
CA ILE A 43 31.87 11.76 11.15
C ILE A 43 32.98 12.08 12.18
N PRO A 44 34.06 12.78 11.79
CA PRO A 44 35.14 13.12 12.72
C PRO A 44 34.66 14.08 13.81
N LEU A 45 35.22 13.97 15.01
CA LEU A 45 34.93 14.86 16.14
C LEU A 45 35.61 16.24 16.03
N SER A 46 35.38 16.95 14.93
CA SER A 46 35.81 18.35 14.80
C SER A 46 35.00 19.25 15.74
N GLN A 47 35.54 20.43 16.08
CA GLN A 47 34.82 21.40 16.91
C GLN A 47 33.48 21.82 16.28
N ARG A 48 33.41 21.88 14.95
CA ARG A 48 32.19 22.19 14.21
C ARG A 48 31.18 21.06 14.33
N ASN A 49 31.57 19.82 14.04
CA ASN A 49 30.68 18.67 14.10
C ASN A 49 30.12 18.46 15.51
N ARG A 50 30.96 18.64 16.54
CA ARG A 50 30.52 18.62 17.95
C ARG A 50 29.44 19.66 18.21
N ARG A 51 29.57 20.89 17.71
CA ARG A 51 28.54 21.93 17.89
C ARG A 51 27.24 21.57 17.17
N ILE A 52 27.33 21.09 15.93
CA ILE A 52 26.17 20.71 15.09
C ILE A 52 25.39 19.56 15.74
N LEU A 53 26.11 18.56 16.25
CA LEU A 53 25.53 17.33 16.81
C LEU A 53 25.23 17.44 18.30
N GLY A 54 25.55 18.57 18.95
CA GLY A 54 25.22 18.79 20.37
C GLY A 54 26.15 18.09 21.36
N PHE A 55 27.43 17.92 21.01
CA PHE A 55 28.49 17.35 21.86
C PHE A 55 28.22 15.93 22.34
N LEU A 56 27.70 15.06 21.46
CA LEU A 56 27.34 13.66 21.76
C LEU A 56 28.48 12.81 22.33
N ASP A 57 29.73 13.23 22.18
CA ASP A 57 30.91 12.58 22.75
C ASP A 57 31.04 12.78 24.27
N LEU A 58 30.27 13.70 24.86
CA LEU A 58 30.29 13.95 26.29
C LEU A 58 29.40 12.93 27.03
N PRO A 59 29.93 12.19 28.02
CA PRO A 59 29.19 11.16 28.76
C PRO A 59 27.96 11.65 29.53
N ARG A 60 27.76 12.97 29.63
CA ARG A 60 26.60 13.59 30.31
C ARG A 60 25.32 13.52 29.48
N LEU A 61 25.43 13.28 28.18
CA LEU A 61 24.27 13.01 27.33
C LEU A 61 23.84 11.56 27.59
N GLY A 62 22.60 11.39 28.05
CA GLY A 62 22.02 10.07 28.26
C GLY A 62 21.85 9.29 26.94
N SER A 63 21.28 8.08 27.05
CA SER A 63 21.07 7.19 25.90
C SER A 63 20.01 7.67 24.89
N ASN A 64 19.23 8.71 25.22
CA ASN A 64 18.24 9.28 24.30
C ASN A 64 18.91 10.25 23.32
N LEU A 65 19.48 9.71 22.26
CA LEU A 65 20.12 10.49 21.20
C LEU A 65 19.06 11.03 20.22
N PRO A 66 19.16 12.30 19.79
CA PRO A 66 18.21 12.88 18.85
C PRO A 66 18.37 12.28 17.45
N ARG A 67 17.30 12.32 16.67
CA ARG A 67 17.33 12.05 15.22
C ARG A 67 17.78 13.29 14.49
N PHE A 68 18.59 13.11 13.47
CA PHE A 68 19.13 14.21 12.68
C PHE A 68 18.56 14.18 11.27
N PHE A 69 18.17 15.34 10.75
CA PHE A 69 17.82 15.46 9.34
C PHE A 69 19.11 15.42 8.51
N LEU A 70 19.20 14.47 7.59
CA LEU A 70 20.39 14.20 6.78
C LEU A 70 20.12 14.58 5.32
N GLN A 71 21.03 15.36 4.75
CA GLN A 71 21.11 15.58 3.31
C GLN A 71 22.50 15.21 2.83
N LYS A 72 22.57 14.43 1.76
CA LYS A 72 23.82 13.99 1.12
C LYS A 72 23.90 14.57 -0.27
N PHE A 73 24.90 15.41 -0.49
CA PHE A 73 25.19 16.04 -1.77
C PHE A 73 26.45 15.45 -2.40
N TYR A 74 26.49 15.40 -3.72
CA TYR A 74 27.69 15.11 -4.49
C TYR A 74 27.78 16.09 -5.65
N ASN A 75 28.89 16.83 -5.74
CA ASN A 75 29.10 17.89 -6.75
C ASN A 75 27.96 18.94 -6.79
N GLY A 76 27.35 19.24 -5.63
CA GLY A 76 26.24 20.19 -5.51
C GLY A 76 24.85 19.61 -5.80
N GLN A 77 24.75 18.37 -6.26
CA GLN A 77 23.46 17.68 -6.48
C GLN A 77 23.03 16.93 -5.22
N LEU A 78 21.74 17.02 -4.86
CA LEU A 78 21.16 16.25 -3.76
C LEU A 78 20.95 14.80 -4.19
N ILE A 79 21.69 13.87 -3.58
CA ILE A 79 21.67 12.44 -3.90
C ILE A 79 20.73 11.67 -2.99
N HIS A 80 20.65 12.09 -1.73
CA HIS A 80 19.80 11.47 -0.73
C HIS A 80 19.38 12.49 0.32
N GLU A 81 18.15 12.35 0.77
CA GLU A 81 17.56 13.10 1.87
C GLU A 81 16.79 12.12 2.76
N GLY A 82 16.90 12.30 4.08
CA GLY A 82 16.28 11.39 5.04
C GLY A 82 16.62 11.76 6.48
N LEU A 83 16.50 10.79 7.38
CA LEU A 83 16.92 10.92 8.77
C LEU A 83 18.18 10.09 9.02
N ALA A 84 18.97 10.49 10.00
CA ALA A 84 20.13 9.73 10.48
C ALA A 84 20.03 9.49 11.98
N LEU A 85 20.29 8.24 12.37
CA LEU A 85 20.38 7.82 13.77
C LEU A 85 21.84 7.61 14.14
N VAL A 86 22.21 8.08 15.32
CA VAL A 86 23.54 7.82 15.88
C VAL A 86 23.57 6.39 16.41
N THR A 87 24.49 5.58 15.90
CA THR A 87 24.64 4.18 16.29
C THR A 87 25.76 3.97 17.29
N ASP A 88 26.82 4.78 17.20
CA ASP A 88 27.98 4.69 18.09
C ASP A 88 28.72 6.03 18.16
N VAL A 89 29.37 6.29 19.29
CA VAL A 89 30.23 7.46 19.50
C VAL A 89 31.53 7.00 20.12
N THR A 90 32.62 7.11 19.36
CA THR A 90 33.96 6.75 19.79
C THR A 90 34.75 7.99 20.21
N ALA A 91 35.96 7.81 20.74
CA ALA A 91 36.86 8.92 21.09
C ALA A 91 37.26 9.80 19.88
N PHE A 92 37.05 9.33 18.65
CA PHE A 92 37.54 9.99 17.44
C PHE A 92 36.43 10.36 16.44
N ALA A 93 35.31 9.65 16.46
CA ALA A 93 34.26 9.81 15.47
C ALA A 93 32.88 9.38 15.95
N ILE A 94 31.86 9.91 15.29
CA ILE A 94 30.45 9.56 15.45
C ILE A 94 30.02 8.69 14.27
N GLN A 95 29.41 7.55 14.56
CA GLN A 95 28.82 6.65 13.56
C GLN A 95 27.33 6.89 13.48
N MET A 96 26.82 6.94 12.25
CA MET A 96 25.40 7.12 11.98
C MET A 96 24.93 6.16 10.91
N THR A 97 23.64 5.83 10.95
CA THR A 97 22.96 5.11 9.88
C THR A 97 21.85 5.99 9.33
N ALA A 98 21.80 6.15 8.00
CA ALA A 98 20.68 6.79 7.37
C ALA A 98 19.48 5.85 7.43
N VAL A 99 18.37 6.34 7.92
CA VAL A 99 17.09 5.63 7.92
C VAL A 99 16.13 6.44 7.07
N GLN A 100 15.52 5.79 6.08
CA GLN A 100 14.26 6.26 5.56
C GLN A 100 13.20 5.74 6.51
N PRO A 101 12.53 6.60 7.29
CA PRO A 101 11.57 6.18 8.29
C PRO A 101 10.24 5.77 7.61
N ILE A 102 10.28 4.97 6.53
CA ILE A 102 9.07 4.38 5.96
C ILE A 102 8.38 3.52 7.01
N GLY A 103 9.15 2.83 7.85
CA GLY A 103 8.67 2.10 9.04
C GLY A 103 7.97 2.96 10.10
N GLU A 104 8.10 4.29 9.99
CA GLU A 104 7.53 5.27 10.92
C GLU A 104 6.77 6.36 10.15
N PHE A 105 6.44 6.13 8.87
CA PHE A 105 5.77 7.11 8.03
C PHE A 105 4.41 7.47 8.63
N PHE A 106 3.75 6.46 9.19
CA PHE A 106 2.52 6.59 9.96
C PHE A 106 2.76 6.63 11.48
N GLY A 107 3.99 6.86 11.94
CA GLY A 107 4.39 6.85 13.34
C GLY A 107 4.12 5.49 14.02
N ASP A 108 3.73 5.54 15.29
CA ASP A 108 3.45 4.36 16.11
C ASP A 108 2.26 3.52 15.60
N TYR A 109 1.42 4.10 14.74
CA TYR A 109 0.22 3.45 14.21
C TYR A 109 0.49 2.45 13.08
N GLN A 110 1.71 2.42 12.52
CA GLN A 110 2.02 1.66 11.31
C GLN A 110 1.79 0.14 11.47
N PHE A 111 2.18 -0.40 12.62
CA PHE A 111 2.06 -1.82 12.95
C PHE A 111 0.92 -2.10 13.93
N GLN A 112 0.16 -1.08 14.31
CA GLN A 112 -1.02 -1.24 15.15
C GLN A 112 -2.18 -1.80 14.32
N LYS A 113 -3.02 -2.63 14.94
CA LYS A 113 -4.24 -3.15 14.29
C LYS A 113 -5.21 -2.01 14.06
N LEU A 114 -5.91 -2.01 12.92
CA LEU A 114 -6.90 -0.99 12.58
C LEU A 114 -8.01 -0.85 13.64
N SER A 115 -8.37 -1.93 14.32
CA SER A 115 -9.36 -1.91 15.41
C SER A 115 -8.87 -1.28 16.72
N GLU A 116 -7.57 -0.98 16.83
CA GLU A 116 -6.95 -0.41 18.03
C GLU A 116 -6.57 1.07 17.86
N ILE A 117 -6.55 1.57 16.61
CA ILE A 117 -6.19 2.96 16.29
C ILE A 117 -7.40 3.86 16.48
N ASP A 118 -7.39 4.82 17.41
CA ASP A 118 -8.51 5.75 17.55
C ASP A 118 -8.66 6.69 16.34
N LEU A 119 -9.53 6.29 15.41
CA LEU A 119 -9.88 7.05 14.21
C LEU A 119 -11.16 7.91 14.41
N GLY A 120 -11.64 8.01 15.64
CA GLY A 120 -12.77 8.83 16.04
C GLY A 120 -14.15 8.17 15.89
N THR A 121 -15.16 8.96 16.23
CA THR A 121 -16.58 8.57 16.21
C THR A 121 -17.40 9.52 15.33
N VAL A 122 -18.49 9.00 14.77
CA VAL A 122 -19.48 9.81 14.04
C VAL A 122 -20.84 9.68 14.74
N PRO A 123 -21.53 10.77 15.07
CA PRO A 123 -22.87 10.70 15.64
C PRO A 123 -23.85 9.97 14.73
N ARG A 124 -24.67 9.09 15.30
CA ARG A 124 -25.75 8.44 14.56
C ARG A 124 -26.91 9.42 14.40
N PRO A 125 -27.36 9.72 13.17
CA PRO A 125 -28.54 10.56 12.99
C PRO A 125 -29.81 9.84 13.46
N GLY A 126 -30.82 10.60 13.88
CA GLY A 126 -32.13 10.03 14.27
C GLY A 126 -32.79 9.23 13.13
N VAL A 127 -32.58 9.65 11.88
CA VAL A 127 -32.96 8.91 10.67
C VAL A 127 -31.70 8.56 9.90
N ILE A 128 -31.44 7.26 9.73
CA ILE A 128 -30.30 6.78 8.94
C ILE A 128 -30.64 6.83 7.46
N THR A 129 -29.78 7.50 6.70
CA THR A 129 -29.78 7.54 5.23
C THR A 129 -28.83 6.48 4.66
N PRO A 130 -28.98 6.10 3.38
CA PRO A 130 -28.08 5.17 2.68
C PRO A 130 -26.58 5.46 2.79
N VAL A 131 -26.24 6.75 2.83
CA VAL A 131 -24.88 7.24 3.05
C VAL A 131 -24.93 8.20 4.22
N LEU A 132 -24.02 8.01 5.18
CA LEU A 132 -23.75 8.94 6.26
C LEU A 132 -22.51 9.75 5.92
N LEU A 133 -22.65 11.08 5.99
CA LEU A 133 -21.55 12.01 5.79
C LEU A 133 -20.93 12.40 7.13
N ASP A 134 -19.61 12.52 7.18
CA ASP A 134 -18.86 13.17 8.25
C ASP A 134 -18.12 14.38 7.66
N THR A 135 -18.37 15.58 8.18
CA THR A 135 -17.80 16.84 7.66
C THR A 135 -17.93 17.01 6.14
N GLY A 136 -19.04 16.55 5.56
CA GLY A 136 -19.33 16.63 4.11
C GLY A 136 -18.66 15.54 3.27
N GLN A 137 -17.95 14.59 3.87
CA GLN A 137 -17.34 13.44 3.17
C GLN A 137 -18.15 12.16 3.44
N PRO A 138 -18.39 11.29 2.44
CA PRO A 138 -18.99 9.98 2.66
C PRO A 138 -18.16 9.14 3.64
N ALA A 139 -18.70 8.90 4.83
CA ALA A 139 -18.02 8.18 5.90
C ALA A 139 -18.42 6.70 5.91
N TYR A 140 -19.74 6.45 5.88
CA TYR A 140 -20.30 5.10 5.90
C TYR A 140 -21.43 4.98 4.88
N CYS A 141 -21.59 3.78 4.34
CA CYS A 141 -22.82 3.38 3.64
C CYS A 141 -23.50 2.22 4.36
N PHE A 142 -24.79 2.05 4.09
CA PHE A 142 -25.63 1.01 4.66
C PHE A 142 -26.31 0.19 3.55
N PRO A 143 -25.54 -0.55 2.73
CA PRO A 143 -26.09 -1.36 1.65
C PRO A 143 -26.92 -2.51 2.22
N THR A 144 -28.01 -2.88 1.54
CA THR A 144 -28.75 -4.09 1.88
C THR A 144 -27.97 -5.32 1.42
N ILE A 145 -27.69 -6.24 2.34
CA ILE A 145 -26.94 -7.48 2.10
C ILE A 145 -27.81 -8.67 2.48
N VAL A 146 -27.83 -9.71 1.64
CA VAL A 146 -28.48 -10.98 1.97
C VAL A 146 -27.56 -11.76 2.90
N ASN A 147 -28.00 -11.97 4.13
CA ASN A 147 -27.30 -12.79 5.12
C ASN A 147 -28.32 -13.48 6.05
N PRO A 148 -28.90 -14.62 5.64
CA PRO A 148 -29.88 -15.33 6.47
C PRO A 148 -29.32 -15.77 7.83
N ASP A 149 -28.01 -16.01 7.90
CA ASP A 149 -27.34 -16.56 9.07
C ASP A 149 -26.79 -15.48 10.01
N TYR A 150 -27.13 -14.20 9.81
CA TYR A 150 -26.60 -13.09 10.62
C TYR A 150 -26.79 -13.30 12.13
N TYR A 151 -27.97 -13.75 12.57
CA TYR A 151 -28.23 -14.06 13.98
C TYR A 151 -27.96 -15.54 14.34
N GLY A 152 -27.33 -16.31 13.46
CA GLY A 152 -27.17 -17.75 13.60
C GLY A 152 -28.53 -18.44 13.79
N THR A 153 -28.62 -19.31 14.80
CA THR A 153 -29.88 -20.02 15.13
C THR A 153 -30.96 -19.15 15.75
N ASN A 154 -30.66 -17.90 16.14
CA ASN A 154 -31.60 -17.00 16.82
C ASN A 154 -32.47 -16.19 15.84
N GLY A 155 -32.19 -16.18 14.54
CA GLY A 155 -32.92 -15.32 13.59
C GLY A 155 -34.43 -15.57 13.56
N GLY A 156 -34.85 -16.84 13.72
CA GLY A 156 -36.26 -17.21 13.73
C GLY A 156 -37.06 -16.64 14.91
N SER A 157 -36.43 -16.46 16.08
CA SER A 157 -37.12 -15.98 17.28
C SER A 157 -37.48 -14.50 17.23
N VAL A 158 -36.83 -13.73 16.36
CA VAL A 158 -37.06 -12.29 16.16
C VAL A 158 -37.63 -11.95 14.79
N GLY A 159 -38.09 -12.95 14.03
CA GLY A 159 -38.68 -12.74 12.70
C GLY A 159 -37.70 -12.09 11.73
N TYR A 160 -36.41 -12.43 11.82
CA TYR A 160 -35.39 -11.81 10.99
C TYR A 160 -35.58 -12.14 9.50
N SER A 161 -35.69 -11.11 8.66
CA SER A 161 -35.91 -11.23 7.21
C SER A 161 -34.74 -11.80 6.40
N GLY A 162 -33.61 -12.14 7.04
CA GLY A 162 -32.40 -12.61 6.37
C GLY A 162 -31.62 -11.53 5.63
N ARG A 163 -31.91 -10.24 5.89
CA ARG A 163 -31.26 -9.10 5.25
C ARG A 163 -30.64 -8.16 6.27
N VAL A 164 -29.35 -7.87 6.12
CA VAL A 164 -28.65 -6.82 6.87
C VAL A 164 -28.93 -5.48 6.21
N ASN A 165 -29.14 -4.43 7.01
CA ASN A 165 -29.54 -3.10 6.52
C ASN A 165 -30.74 -3.21 5.56
N HIS A 166 -31.79 -3.95 5.96
CA HIS A 166 -32.96 -4.15 5.12
C HIS A 166 -33.62 -2.80 4.82
N TYR A 167 -33.57 -2.35 3.56
CA TYR A 167 -34.16 -1.10 3.11
C TYR A 167 -35.41 -1.39 2.29
N GLY A 168 -36.50 -0.70 2.59
CA GLY A 168 -37.78 -0.86 1.91
C GLY A 168 -38.67 0.36 2.14
N SER A 169 -39.49 0.72 1.15
CA SER A 169 -40.40 1.87 1.25
C SER A 169 -39.73 3.18 1.65
N GLY A 170 -38.48 3.39 1.23
CA GLY A 170 -37.72 4.62 1.51
C GLY A 170 -37.07 4.70 2.89
N SER A 171 -37.10 3.63 3.69
CA SER A 171 -36.47 3.60 5.02
C SER A 171 -35.86 2.24 5.35
N TYR A 172 -34.97 2.23 6.35
CA TYR A 172 -34.48 0.98 6.94
C TYR A 172 -35.55 0.34 7.82
N GLN A 173 -35.80 -0.93 7.58
CA GLN A 173 -36.72 -1.77 8.33
C GLN A 173 -36.06 -2.28 9.61
N ALA A 174 -36.86 -2.83 10.53
CA ALA A 174 -36.36 -3.42 11.76
C ALA A 174 -35.38 -4.58 11.47
N GLY A 175 -34.24 -4.58 12.15
CA GLY A 175 -33.17 -5.56 11.96
C GLY A 175 -31.79 -4.99 12.26
N PRO A 176 -30.72 -5.74 11.92
CA PRO A 176 -29.36 -5.29 12.14
C PRO A 176 -29.00 -4.14 11.20
N LEU A 177 -28.54 -3.04 11.81
CA LEU A 177 -27.96 -1.89 11.12
C LEU A 177 -26.44 -1.95 11.26
N VAL A 178 -25.76 -2.14 10.15
CA VAL A 178 -24.33 -2.42 10.06
C VAL A 178 -23.69 -1.38 9.13
N PRO A 179 -22.91 -0.42 9.66
CA PRO A 179 -22.24 0.56 8.83
C PRO A 179 -21.06 -0.09 8.10
N MET A 180 -20.86 0.28 6.84
CA MET A 180 -19.69 -0.10 6.06
C MET A 180 -18.88 1.16 5.72
N PRO A 181 -17.68 1.34 6.30
CA PRO A 181 -16.90 2.55 6.08
C PRO A 181 -16.33 2.60 4.66
N PHE A 182 -16.33 3.78 4.06
CA PHE A 182 -15.61 4.00 2.81
C PHE A 182 -14.09 3.90 3.05
N LEU A 183 -13.39 3.16 2.20
CA LEU A 183 -11.94 2.99 2.32
C LEU A 183 -11.22 4.34 2.21
N SER A 184 -11.68 5.22 1.32
CA SER A 184 -11.14 6.57 1.15
C SER A 184 -11.31 7.42 2.43
N TYR A 185 -12.41 7.24 3.16
CA TYR A 185 -12.64 7.92 4.44
C TYR A 185 -11.70 7.40 5.54
N VAL A 186 -11.53 6.07 5.64
CA VAL A 186 -10.58 5.45 6.58
C VAL A 186 -9.16 5.97 6.34
N LEU A 187 -8.70 5.95 5.09
CA LEU A 187 -7.39 6.46 4.70
C LEU A 187 -7.23 7.96 5.02
N LYS A 188 -8.26 8.78 4.80
CA LYS A 188 -8.24 10.21 5.17
C LYS A 188 -8.17 10.42 6.69
N LYS A 189 -8.86 9.61 7.50
CA LYS A 189 -8.76 9.68 8.97
C LYS A 189 -7.37 9.29 9.46
N ILE A 190 -6.77 8.25 8.88
CA ILE A 190 -5.37 7.88 9.15
C ILE A 190 -4.43 9.02 8.77
N ALA A 191 -4.61 9.63 7.60
CA ALA A 191 -3.81 10.74 7.14
C ALA A 191 -3.86 11.92 8.12
N ALA A 192 -5.07 12.30 8.54
CA ALA A 192 -5.27 13.35 9.54
C ALA A 192 -4.63 13.02 10.89
N LEU A 193 -4.77 11.77 11.37
CA LEU A 193 -4.21 11.33 12.65
C LEU A 193 -2.68 11.34 12.65
N THR A 194 -2.06 10.95 11.54
CA THR A 194 -0.61 10.81 11.40
C THR A 194 0.09 12.08 10.92
N GLY A 195 -0.68 13.11 10.53
CA GLY A 195 -0.16 14.30 9.87
C GLY A 195 0.49 13.99 8.52
N THR A 196 -0.01 12.97 7.82
CA THR A 196 0.44 12.61 6.46
C THR A 196 -0.56 13.12 5.42
N THR A 197 -0.11 13.25 4.18
CA THR A 197 -0.95 13.59 3.03
C THR A 197 -1.03 12.40 2.10
N LEU A 198 -2.25 11.98 1.76
CA LEU A 198 -2.50 10.94 0.77
C LEU A 198 -3.03 11.56 -0.52
N LYS A 199 -2.40 11.24 -1.65
CA LYS A 199 -2.80 11.72 -2.98
C LYS A 199 -2.63 10.64 -4.05
N GLY A 200 -2.95 10.97 -5.29
CA GLY A 200 -2.76 10.09 -6.45
C GLY A 200 -4.08 9.75 -7.15
N THR A 201 -3.95 9.09 -8.30
CA THR A 201 -5.08 8.77 -9.20
C THR A 201 -6.11 7.83 -8.57
N PHE A 202 -5.71 7.00 -7.60
CA PHE A 202 -6.60 6.08 -6.89
C PHE A 202 -7.81 6.79 -6.26
N PHE A 203 -7.59 7.93 -5.60
CA PHE A 203 -8.65 8.69 -4.92
C PHE A 203 -9.61 9.40 -5.89
N GLN A 204 -9.19 9.56 -7.15
CA GLN A 204 -9.94 10.26 -8.20
C GLN A 204 -10.62 9.27 -9.15
N HIS A 205 -10.23 8.00 -9.12
CA HIS A 205 -10.78 6.98 -10.01
C HIS A 205 -12.28 6.77 -9.71
N PRO A 206 -13.17 6.87 -10.72
CA PRO A 206 -14.62 6.89 -10.49
C PRO A 206 -15.18 5.61 -9.88
N VAL A 207 -14.48 4.48 -10.05
CA VAL A 207 -14.88 3.19 -9.46
C VAL A 207 -14.15 2.90 -8.16
N TRP A 208 -12.82 3.11 -8.12
CA TRP A 208 -12.01 2.65 -6.98
C TRP A 208 -12.15 3.57 -5.76
N SER A 209 -12.50 4.83 -5.97
CA SER A 209 -12.89 5.74 -4.88
C SER A 209 -14.18 5.32 -4.15
N GLN A 210 -14.98 4.42 -4.74
CA GLN A 210 -16.23 3.90 -4.17
C GLN A 210 -16.03 2.61 -3.35
N LEU A 211 -14.78 2.21 -3.09
CA LEU A 211 -14.49 1.04 -2.26
C LEU A 211 -14.98 1.23 -0.83
N VAL A 212 -15.68 0.23 -0.32
CA VAL A 212 -16.16 0.17 1.06
C VAL A 212 -15.67 -1.11 1.72
N LEU A 213 -15.31 -1.02 3.00
CA LEU A 213 -14.92 -2.17 3.79
C LEU A 213 -16.19 -2.88 4.29
N TYR A 214 -16.33 -4.15 3.93
CA TYR A 214 -17.38 -4.99 4.45
C TYR A 214 -17.19 -5.21 5.96
N ASN A 215 -18.30 -5.17 6.69
CA ASN A 215 -18.37 -5.29 8.13
C ASN A 215 -19.59 -6.14 8.50
N THR A 216 -19.51 -6.87 9.62
CA THR A 216 -20.62 -7.66 10.18
C THR A 216 -21.07 -7.17 11.55
N ARG A 217 -20.46 -6.12 12.10
CA ARG A 217 -20.81 -5.54 13.41
C ARG A 217 -21.96 -4.56 13.33
N ALA A 218 -23.05 -4.86 14.03
CA ALA A 218 -24.21 -3.98 14.16
C ALA A 218 -23.98 -2.79 15.10
N LEU A 219 -24.83 -1.77 14.95
CA LEU A 219 -24.90 -0.62 15.84
C LEU A 219 -25.59 -0.92 17.17
N ASP A 220 -26.50 -1.90 17.25
CA ASP A 220 -27.19 -2.30 18.50
C ASP A 220 -27.66 -1.12 19.37
N SER A 221 -28.38 -0.17 18.77
CA SER A 221 -28.91 1.04 19.43
C SER A 221 -27.87 2.07 19.92
N GLN A 222 -26.59 1.87 19.63
CA GLN A 222 -25.54 2.86 19.89
C GLN A 222 -25.86 4.18 19.16
N GLN A 223 -25.62 5.29 19.85
CA GLN A 223 -25.86 6.66 19.35
C GLN A 223 -24.65 7.24 18.62
N GLN A 224 -23.53 6.51 18.61
CA GLN A 224 -22.31 6.88 17.92
C GLN A 224 -21.78 5.67 17.16
N ILE A 225 -21.17 5.94 16.01
CA ILE A 225 -20.46 4.95 15.19
C ILE A 225 -18.97 5.13 15.45
N THR A 226 -18.38 4.26 16.24
CA THR A 226 -16.93 4.23 16.49
C THR A 226 -16.24 3.48 15.37
N LEU A 227 -15.43 4.17 14.57
CA LEU A 227 -14.89 3.63 13.32
C LEU A 227 -14.12 2.32 13.54
N THR A 228 -13.29 2.25 14.58
CA THR A 228 -12.46 1.08 14.91
C THR A 228 -13.24 -0.22 15.10
N ARG A 229 -14.49 -0.13 15.59
CA ARG A 229 -15.34 -1.30 15.82
C ARG A 229 -15.86 -1.91 14.50
N HIS A 230 -15.72 -1.19 13.39
CA HIS A 230 -16.24 -1.55 12.07
C HIS A 230 -15.12 -1.79 11.05
N LEU A 231 -13.86 -1.88 11.48
CA LEU A 231 -12.71 -2.22 10.65
C LEU A 231 -12.28 -3.68 10.87
N PRO A 232 -11.59 -4.31 9.91
CA PRO A 232 -11.06 -5.66 10.08
C PRO A 232 -10.08 -5.73 11.26
N GLY A 233 -10.38 -6.59 12.25
CA GLY A 233 -9.70 -6.57 13.54
C GLY A 233 -8.22 -6.98 13.52
N GLU A 234 -7.83 -7.87 12.61
CA GLU A 234 -6.46 -8.43 12.58
C GLU A 234 -5.53 -7.70 11.61
N MET A 235 -6.05 -6.77 10.80
CA MET A 235 -5.27 -6.07 9.78
C MET A 235 -4.60 -4.83 10.37
N THR A 236 -3.31 -4.66 10.15
CA THR A 236 -2.58 -3.43 10.47
C THR A 236 -2.71 -2.39 9.36
N LEU A 237 -2.34 -1.14 9.63
CA LEU A 237 -2.33 -0.09 8.62
C LEU A 237 -1.42 -0.43 7.43
N ILE A 238 -0.22 -0.96 7.69
CA ILE A 238 0.70 -1.30 6.60
C ILE A 238 0.18 -2.46 5.76
N GLN A 239 -0.46 -3.45 6.40
CA GLN A 239 -1.12 -4.55 5.71
C GLN A 239 -2.28 -4.02 4.86
N LEU A 240 -3.10 -3.08 5.36
CA LEU A 240 -4.17 -2.47 4.56
C LEU A 240 -3.65 -1.94 3.21
N LEU A 241 -2.54 -1.20 3.23
CA LEU A 241 -1.93 -0.62 2.03
C LEU A 241 -1.33 -1.69 1.13
N ILE A 242 -0.54 -2.62 1.68
CA ILE A 242 0.07 -3.71 0.92
C ILE A 242 -1.00 -4.58 0.25
N GLU A 243 -2.05 -4.93 0.98
CA GLU A 243 -3.14 -5.77 0.47
C GLU A 243 -3.96 -5.06 -0.61
N LEU A 244 -4.20 -3.75 -0.47
CA LEU A 244 -4.82 -2.95 -1.51
C LEU A 244 -3.95 -2.88 -2.77
N ARG A 245 -2.63 -2.74 -2.60
CA ARG A 245 -1.65 -2.78 -3.69
C ARG A 245 -1.67 -4.11 -4.43
N LYS A 246 -1.71 -5.23 -3.71
CA LYS A 246 -1.80 -6.58 -4.30
C LYS A 246 -3.11 -6.79 -5.06
N LEU A 247 -4.23 -6.28 -4.54
CA LEU A 247 -5.50 -6.40 -5.24
C LEU A 247 -5.48 -5.57 -6.53
N LEU A 248 -5.28 -4.26 -6.43
CA LEU A 248 -5.52 -3.32 -7.54
C LEU A 248 -4.28 -2.99 -8.38
N ASN A 249 -3.15 -3.70 -8.16
CA ASN A 249 -1.86 -3.42 -8.79
C ASN A 249 -1.45 -1.95 -8.64
N LEU A 250 -1.36 -1.48 -7.40
CA LEU A 250 -1.02 -0.08 -7.10
C LEU A 250 0.49 0.12 -6.95
N SER A 251 0.90 1.35 -7.20
CA SER A 251 2.25 1.85 -7.01
C SER A 251 2.23 2.91 -5.90
N PHE A 252 3.20 2.83 -5.00
CA PHE A 252 3.31 3.74 -3.86
C PHE A 252 4.60 4.53 -3.96
N THR A 253 4.49 5.85 -3.89
CA THR A 253 5.64 6.77 -3.85
C THR A 253 5.62 7.51 -2.53
N PHE A 254 6.63 7.26 -1.70
CA PHE A 254 6.77 7.88 -0.38
C PHE A 254 7.71 9.07 -0.46
N ASP A 255 7.20 10.23 -0.06
CA ASP A 255 7.98 11.40 0.32
C ASP A 255 7.97 11.49 1.83
N THR A 256 8.98 10.90 2.47
CA THR A 256 9.08 10.81 3.93
C THR A 256 9.34 12.17 4.59
N VAL A 257 9.89 13.13 3.84
CA VAL A 257 10.23 14.48 4.33
C VAL A 257 8.97 15.34 4.40
N ASN A 258 8.22 15.39 3.31
CA ASN A 258 6.96 16.13 3.24
C ASN A 258 5.76 15.33 3.77
N LYS A 259 5.98 14.09 4.22
CA LYS A 259 4.96 13.14 4.69
C LYS A 259 3.85 12.92 3.66
N VAL A 260 4.21 12.77 2.39
CA VAL A 260 3.26 12.54 1.29
C VAL A 260 3.36 11.11 0.78
N LEU A 261 2.24 10.39 0.72
CA LEU A 261 2.12 9.13 0.02
C LEU A 261 1.24 9.32 -1.22
N GLU A 262 1.84 9.11 -2.39
CA GLU A 262 1.14 9.10 -3.67
C GLU A 262 0.82 7.65 -4.08
N ILE A 263 -0.46 7.41 -4.39
CA ILE A 263 -1.02 6.11 -4.76
C ILE A 263 -1.56 6.16 -6.18
N ASP A 264 -0.85 5.51 -7.11
CA ASP A 264 -1.19 5.46 -8.54
C ASP A 264 -1.33 4.02 -9.03
N ALA A 265 -1.89 3.82 -10.23
CA ALA A 265 -1.88 2.51 -10.88
C ALA A 265 -0.48 2.17 -11.42
N THR A 266 0.02 0.97 -11.17
CA THR A 266 1.29 0.50 -11.75
C THR A 266 1.25 0.50 -13.28
N ASP A 267 0.07 0.31 -13.85
CA ASP A 267 -0.15 0.34 -15.30
C ASP A 267 0.21 1.68 -15.94
N ASP A 268 0.09 2.81 -15.22
CA ASP A 268 0.48 4.13 -15.71
C ASP A 268 2.01 4.25 -15.81
N ILE A 269 2.73 3.65 -14.85
CA ILE A 269 4.19 3.57 -14.85
C ILE A 269 4.67 2.71 -16.01
N LEU A 270 4.07 1.54 -16.20
CA LEU A 270 4.41 0.62 -17.30
C LEU A 270 4.03 1.15 -18.69
N SER A 271 3.32 2.27 -18.79
CA SER A 271 2.96 2.92 -20.06
C SER A 271 3.86 4.10 -20.40
N THR A 272 4.71 4.52 -19.48
CA THR A 272 5.49 5.74 -19.65
C THR A 272 6.65 5.45 -20.59
N PRO A 273 6.73 6.10 -21.77
CA PRO A 273 7.82 5.84 -22.71
C PRO A 273 9.17 6.27 -22.13
N ALA A 274 10.24 5.60 -22.57
CA ALA A 274 11.59 5.96 -22.21
C ALA A 274 11.91 7.40 -22.67
N THR A 275 12.40 8.23 -21.75
CA THR A 275 12.80 9.62 -22.05
C THR A 275 14.29 9.87 -21.94
N LEU A 276 15.05 8.92 -21.40
CA LEU A 276 16.48 9.03 -21.17
C LEU A 276 17.20 7.93 -21.94
N ASP A 277 18.34 8.25 -22.54
CA ASP A 277 19.21 7.28 -23.22
C ASP A 277 20.52 7.15 -22.45
N TRP A 278 20.80 5.94 -21.95
CA TRP A 278 21.97 5.56 -21.18
C TRP A 278 22.88 4.60 -21.97
N SER A 279 22.72 4.50 -23.29
CA SER A 279 23.54 3.64 -24.16
C SER A 279 25.03 3.95 -24.02
N ASP A 280 25.42 5.23 -24.04
CA ASP A 280 26.81 5.66 -23.89
C ASP A 280 27.35 5.49 -22.47
N LYS A 281 26.47 5.28 -21.48
CA LYS A 281 26.83 5.05 -20.08
C LYS A 281 27.08 3.57 -19.78
N LEU A 282 26.67 2.67 -20.67
CA LEU A 282 26.85 1.23 -20.47
C LEU A 282 28.33 0.85 -20.66
N VAL A 283 28.92 0.27 -19.63
CA VAL A 283 30.24 -0.35 -19.76
C VAL A 283 30.08 -1.64 -20.54
N LYS A 284 30.91 -1.82 -21.58
CA LYS A 284 30.88 -3.00 -22.43
C LYS A 284 30.87 -4.28 -21.59
N GLY A 285 29.84 -5.09 -21.78
CA GLY A 285 29.55 -6.26 -20.97
C GLY A 285 28.16 -6.16 -20.35
N GLY A 286 27.81 -7.17 -19.56
CA GLY A 286 26.49 -7.28 -18.95
C GLY A 286 26.00 -8.72 -18.98
N ARG A 287 25.39 -9.14 -17.89
CA ARG A 287 24.85 -10.49 -17.74
C ARG A 287 23.33 -10.42 -17.91
N LYS A 288 22.83 -11.07 -18.96
CA LYS A 288 21.40 -11.34 -19.07
C LYS A 288 21.01 -12.38 -18.03
N ILE A 289 20.03 -12.07 -17.19
CA ILE A 289 19.45 -13.00 -16.22
C ILE A 289 18.04 -13.35 -16.70
N ILE A 290 17.79 -14.65 -16.84
CA ILE A 290 16.50 -15.18 -17.27
C ILE A 290 15.61 -15.30 -16.03
N GLU A 291 14.49 -14.58 -16.01
CA GLU A 291 13.44 -14.81 -15.01
C GLU A 291 12.62 -16.03 -15.41
N ARG A 292 12.44 -16.97 -14.48
CA ARG A 292 11.59 -18.15 -14.69
C ARG A 292 10.20 -17.98 -14.11
N ASN A 293 10.01 -17.11 -13.11
CA ASN A 293 8.73 -16.81 -12.46
C ASN A 293 7.87 -15.86 -13.33
N ARG A 294 7.62 -16.22 -14.59
CA ARG A 294 6.93 -15.37 -15.57
C ARG A 294 5.43 -15.60 -15.64
N ARG A 295 4.91 -16.63 -14.96
CA ARG A 295 3.47 -16.88 -14.80
C ARG A 295 2.98 -16.24 -13.51
N LEU A 296 1.81 -15.62 -13.52
CA LEU A 296 1.18 -15.07 -12.32
C LEU A 296 0.14 -16.05 -11.79
N GLN A 297 0.08 -16.20 -10.47
CA GLN A 297 -1.10 -16.72 -9.78
C GLN A 297 -1.62 -15.65 -8.84
N LEU A 298 -2.81 -15.11 -9.12
CA LEU A 298 -3.47 -14.11 -8.29
C LEU A 298 -4.58 -14.81 -7.50
N SER A 299 -4.55 -14.64 -6.18
CA SER A 299 -5.43 -15.38 -5.26
C SER A 299 -5.91 -14.48 -4.12
N MET A 300 -7.08 -14.80 -3.55
CA MET A 300 -7.64 -14.12 -2.37
C MET A 300 -7.70 -15.08 -1.19
N SER A 301 -7.51 -14.55 0.01
CA SER A 301 -7.86 -15.23 1.26
C SER A 301 -9.37 -15.16 1.46
N LEU A 302 -10.02 -16.31 1.47
CA LEU A 302 -11.47 -16.42 1.65
C LEU A 302 -11.84 -16.47 3.14
N ASP A 303 -13.02 -15.96 3.48
CA ASP A 303 -13.53 -15.99 4.84
C ASP A 303 -14.04 -17.40 5.18
N SER A 304 -13.32 -18.12 6.02
CA SER A 304 -13.72 -19.47 6.44
C SER A 304 -15.01 -19.50 7.27
N GLY A 305 -15.42 -18.35 7.82
CA GLY A 305 -16.69 -18.16 8.51
C GLY A 305 -17.89 -17.98 7.57
N ASP A 306 -17.66 -17.72 6.29
CA ASP A 306 -18.72 -17.57 5.27
C ASP A 306 -18.96 -18.89 4.55
N GLN A 307 -20.13 -19.50 4.78
CA GLN A 307 -20.48 -20.78 4.15
C GLN A 307 -20.55 -20.70 2.63
N LEU A 308 -20.77 -19.51 2.05
CA LEU A 308 -20.78 -19.34 0.60
C LEU A 308 -19.38 -19.39 -0.02
N GLN A 309 -18.31 -19.30 0.79
CA GLN A 309 -16.94 -19.25 0.30
C GLN A 309 -16.12 -20.53 0.57
N LYS A 310 -16.62 -21.46 1.40
CA LYS A 310 -15.84 -22.63 1.87
C LYS A 310 -15.32 -23.54 0.76
N ASP A 311 -16.06 -23.66 -0.34
CA ASP A 311 -15.69 -24.51 -1.47
C ASP A 311 -15.07 -23.73 -2.64
N LYS A 312 -14.69 -22.45 -2.40
CA LYS A 312 -14.11 -21.56 -3.41
C LYS A 312 -14.90 -21.60 -4.73
N PRO A 313 -16.10 -21.00 -4.77
CA PRO A 313 -16.94 -21.00 -5.96
C PRO A 313 -16.19 -20.40 -7.16
N GLU A 314 -16.62 -20.75 -8.37
CA GLU A 314 -15.94 -20.38 -9.62
C GLU A 314 -15.69 -18.86 -9.75
N GLN A 315 -16.63 -18.03 -9.29
CA GLN A 315 -16.47 -16.57 -9.29
C GLN A 315 -15.28 -16.09 -8.43
N LEU A 316 -14.93 -16.85 -7.39
CA LEU A 316 -13.79 -16.61 -6.49
C LEU A 316 -12.56 -17.47 -6.84
N ALA A 317 -12.55 -18.10 -8.02
CA ALA A 317 -11.39 -18.86 -8.48
C ALA A 317 -10.15 -17.98 -8.62
N ASP A 318 -8.98 -18.58 -8.44
CA ASP A 318 -7.72 -17.88 -8.69
C ASP A 318 -7.60 -17.55 -10.17
N TYR A 319 -6.89 -16.46 -10.47
CA TYR A 319 -6.36 -16.27 -11.81
C TYR A 319 -4.99 -16.96 -11.89
N LEU A 320 -4.77 -17.73 -12.96
CA LEU A 320 -3.49 -18.35 -13.28
C LEU A 320 -3.14 -18.05 -14.73
N THR A 321 -1.99 -17.39 -14.95
CA THR A 321 -1.44 -17.20 -16.29
C THR A 321 -1.32 -18.56 -16.99
N PRO A 322 -1.93 -18.74 -18.17
CA PRO A 322 -1.77 -19.95 -18.97
C PRO A 322 -0.30 -20.26 -19.22
N GLU A 323 0.03 -21.54 -19.31
CA GLU A 323 1.40 -21.93 -19.67
C GLU A 323 1.70 -21.51 -21.11
N PHE A 324 2.83 -20.83 -21.33
CA PHE A 324 3.23 -20.32 -22.65
C PHE A 324 4.68 -20.68 -23.03
N ALA A 325 5.42 -21.33 -22.13
CA ALA A 325 6.74 -21.89 -22.39
C ALA A 325 7.05 -22.98 -21.34
N PRO A 326 7.88 -23.99 -21.67
CA PRO A 326 8.31 -25.00 -20.72
C PRO A 326 9.17 -24.38 -19.60
N ASP A 327 9.23 -25.08 -18.45
CA ASP A 327 10.08 -24.75 -17.29
C ASP A 327 9.84 -23.37 -16.66
N LEU A 328 8.66 -22.77 -16.88
CA LEU A 328 8.25 -21.55 -16.23
C LEU A 328 7.63 -21.81 -14.85
N SER A 329 8.12 -21.07 -13.88
CA SER A 329 7.59 -21.04 -12.51
C SER A 329 6.48 -20.00 -12.36
N ILE A 330 5.72 -20.13 -11.26
CA ILE A 330 4.60 -19.27 -10.92
C ILE A 330 5.04 -18.29 -9.83
N ALA A 331 4.91 -16.99 -10.13
CA ALA A 331 4.92 -15.93 -9.13
C ALA A 331 3.53 -15.87 -8.48
N LYS A 332 3.41 -16.42 -7.27
CA LYS A 332 2.18 -16.40 -6.50
C LYS A 332 2.03 -15.07 -5.78
N LEU A 333 0.85 -14.48 -5.88
CA LEU A 333 0.43 -13.31 -5.12
C LEU A 333 -0.93 -13.60 -4.49
N THR A 334 -0.97 -13.56 -3.17
CA THR A 334 -2.22 -13.73 -2.40
C THR A 334 -2.52 -12.43 -1.69
N THR A 335 -3.73 -11.91 -1.88
CA THR A 335 -4.25 -10.80 -1.09
C THR A 335 -5.20 -11.28 0.00
N SER A 336 -5.16 -10.61 1.15
CA SER A 336 -6.09 -10.83 2.26
C SER A 336 -7.51 -10.32 1.97
N PHE A 337 -7.68 -9.45 0.96
CA PHE A 337 -9.00 -8.97 0.58
C PHE A 337 -9.73 -9.96 -0.33
N SER A 338 -10.96 -10.31 0.04
CA SER A 338 -11.91 -10.94 -0.88
C SER A 338 -13.11 -10.02 -1.13
N THR A 339 -14.15 -10.55 -1.78
CA THR A 339 -15.42 -9.84 -2.00
C THR A 339 -16.61 -10.77 -1.74
N LEU A 340 -17.83 -10.26 -1.85
CA LEU A 340 -19.06 -11.06 -1.70
C LEU A 340 -19.56 -11.58 -3.05
N LEU A 341 -20.25 -12.71 -3.01
CA LEU A 341 -21.03 -13.20 -4.14
C LEU A 341 -22.31 -12.38 -4.31
N ILE A 342 -22.94 -12.50 -5.48
CA ILE A 342 -24.24 -11.89 -5.76
C ILE A 342 -25.30 -12.98 -5.68
N ASP A 343 -26.31 -12.74 -4.85
CA ASP A 343 -27.53 -13.54 -4.81
C ASP A 343 -28.29 -13.38 -6.13
N GLN A 344 -28.51 -14.49 -6.84
CA GLN A 344 -29.06 -14.45 -8.19
C GLN A 344 -30.54 -14.02 -8.22
N GLU A 345 -31.27 -14.22 -7.12
CA GLU A 345 -32.68 -13.86 -7.03
C GLU A 345 -32.86 -12.35 -6.82
N SER A 346 -32.13 -11.77 -5.87
CA SER A 346 -32.27 -10.35 -5.51
C SER A 346 -31.32 -9.41 -6.24
N GLY A 347 -30.22 -9.92 -6.79
CA GLY A 347 -29.12 -9.13 -7.35
C GLY A 347 -28.37 -8.30 -6.28
N LEU A 348 -28.50 -8.66 -5.01
CA LEU A 348 -27.78 -8.05 -3.89
C LEU A 348 -26.52 -8.85 -3.57
N ALA A 349 -25.55 -8.21 -2.92
CA ALA A 349 -24.42 -8.94 -2.36
C ALA A 349 -24.90 -9.88 -1.24
N SER A 350 -24.28 -11.04 -1.13
CA SER A 350 -24.72 -12.13 -0.28
C SER A 350 -23.58 -12.82 0.47
N THR A 351 -23.88 -13.27 1.68
CA THR A 351 -22.99 -14.06 2.55
C THR A 351 -23.84 -15.02 3.40
N LYS A 352 -23.22 -16.03 4.00
CA LYS A 352 -23.83 -16.88 5.03
C LYS A 352 -22.88 -16.97 6.22
N GLN A 353 -22.97 -15.98 7.10
CA GLN A 353 -22.05 -15.82 8.24
C GLN A 353 -22.76 -15.18 9.42
N VAL A 354 -22.41 -15.65 10.62
CA VAL A 354 -22.89 -15.05 11.88
C VAL A 354 -22.30 -13.65 12.04
N GLY A 355 -23.17 -12.67 12.31
CA GLY A 355 -22.82 -11.29 12.55
C GLY A 355 -22.29 -11.03 13.95
N SER A 356 -21.77 -9.82 14.18
CA SER A 356 -21.34 -9.36 15.49
C SER A 356 -22.40 -8.42 16.08
N THR A 357 -23.13 -8.90 17.09
CA THR A 357 -24.20 -8.13 17.78
C THR A 357 -24.25 -8.42 19.28
N GLU A 358 -24.62 -7.42 20.06
CA GLU A 358 -24.88 -7.51 21.50
C GLU A 358 -26.18 -8.27 21.80
N LEU A 359 -27.18 -8.22 20.90
CA LEU A 359 -28.54 -8.74 21.12
C LEU A 359 -28.56 -10.22 21.51
N PHE A 360 -27.62 -11.01 21.00
CA PHE A 360 -27.52 -12.44 21.23
C PHE A 360 -26.13 -12.89 21.70
N SER A 361 -25.35 -11.99 22.31
CA SER A 361 -23.99 -12.27 22.79
C SER A 361 -23.05 -12.78 21.68
N GLN A 362 -23.18 -12.24 20.46
CA GLN A 362 -22.43 -12.65 19.27
C GLN A 362 -21.21 -11.76 18.97
N LEU A 363 -20.77 -10.93 19.93
CA LEU A 363 -19.66 -9.98 19.75
C LEU A 363 -18.30 -10.64 19.49
N ALA A 364 -18.15 -11.93 19.80
CA ALA A 364 -16.92 -12.69 19.52
C ALA A 364 -16.82 -13.13 18.04
N SER A 365 -17.89 -12.97 17.26
CA SER A 365 -17.88 -13.32 15.83
C SER A 365 -16.97 -12.36 15.07
N THR A 366 -15.98 -12.91 14.38
CA THR A 366 -15.05 -12.15 13.53
C THR A 366 -15.39 -12.32 12.06
N TRP A 367 -14.80 -11.46 11.22
CA TRP A 367 -14.89 -11.55 9.77
C TRP A 367 -13.55 -11.26 9.14
N SER A 368 -13.33 -11.84 7.96
CA SER A 368 -12.13 -11.58 7.16
C SER A 368 -12.30 -10.30 6.32
N PRO A 369 -11.20 -9.58 6.01
CA PRO A 369 -11.23 -8.37 5.21
C PRO A 369 -11.90 -8.60 3.85
N ARG A 370 -12.96 -7.83 3.57
CA ARG A 370 -13.70 -7.89 2.31
C ARG A 370 -13.99 -6.50 1.79
N LEU A 371 -13.96 -6.35 0.47
CA LEU A 371 -14.26 -5.10 -0.22
C LEU A 371 -15.52 -5.24 -1.07
N LEU A 372 -16.28 -4.15 -1.15
CA LEU A 372 -17.37 -3.96 -2.09
C LEU A 372 -17.21 -2.58 -2.74
N LEU A 373 -17.93 -2.36 -3.85
CA LEU A 373 -18.04 -1.08 -4.51
C LEU A 373 -19.42 -0.51 -4.20
N TRP A 374 -19.50 0.74 -3.75
CA TRP A 374 -20.79 1.40 -3.51
C TRP A 374 -21.45 1.79 -4.84
N ASN A 375 -22.64 1.25 -5.10
CA ASN A 375 -23.39 1.48 -6.34
C ASN A 375 -24.45 2.59 -6.19
N GLY A 376 -24.59 3.19 -5.01
CA GLY A 376 -25.67 4.12 -4.71
C GLY A 376 -27.02 3.44 -4.53
N LEU A 377 -28.09 4.22 -4.75
CA LEU A 377 -29.46 3.70 -4.81
C LEU A 377 -29.73 3.18 -6.22
N GLN A 378 -29.91 1.86 -6.37
CA GLN A 378 -30.33 1.23 -7.61
C GLN A 378 -31.73 0.64 -7.43
N SER A 379 -32.68 1.11 -8.25
CA SER A 379 -34.10 0.74 -8.15
C SER A 379 -34.66 0.96 -6.73
N GLY A 380 -34.26 2.07 -6.09
CA GLY A 380 -34.68 2.42 -4.73
C GLY A 380 -33.99 1.64 -3.59
N LEU A 381 -33.06 0.73 -3.90
CA LEU A 381 -32.32 -0.04 -2.90
C LEU A 381 -30.86 0.41 -2.80
N PRO A 382 -30.32 0.62 -1.59
CA PRO A 382 -28.92 0.92 -1.37
C PRO A 382 -28.08 -0.33 -1.64
N ARG A 383 -27.15 -0.26 -2.60
CA ARG A 383 -26.36 -1.42 -3.03
C ARG A 383 -24.86 -1.16 -2.89
N ALA A 384 -24.17 -2.16 -2.38
CA ALA A 384 -22.73 -2.31 -2.55
C ALA A 384 -22.47 -3.71 -3.10
N LEU A 385 -21.83 -3.79 -4.26
CA LEU A 385 -21.67 -5.03 -5.02
C LEU A 385 -20.18 -5.28 -5.31
N PRO A 386 -19.78 -6.50 -5.68
CA PRO A 386 -18.44 -6.75 -6.20
C PRO A 386 -18.17 -6.06 -7.55
N THR A 387 -19.18 -5.41 -8.16
CA THR A 387 -19.07 -4.81 -9.49
C THR A 387 -19.65 -3.40 -9.57
N LEU A 388 -18.97 -2.49 -10.27
CA LEU A 388 -19.44 -1.15 -10.58
C LEU A 388 -18.86 -0.66 -11.92
N ALA A 389 -19.72 -0.09 -12.77
CA ALA A 389 -19.36 0.51 -14.05
C ALA A 389 -18.43 -0.36 -14.94
N GLY A 390 -18.78 -1.65 -15.06
CA GLY A 390 -18.03 -2.61 -15.89
C GLY A 390 -16.69 -3.06 -15.29
N LYS A 391 -16.41 -2.75 -14.01
CA LYS A 391 -15.28 -3.31 -13.27
C LYS A 391 -15.77 -4.21 -12.15
N SER A 392 -14.97 -5.20 -11.80
CA SER A 392 -15.24 -6.23 -10.82
C SER A 392 -14.08 -6.41 -9.86
N LEU A 393 -14.39 -6.78 -8.62
CA LEU A 393 -13.45 -7.19 -7.60
C LEU A 393 -13.08 -8.68 -7.67
N PHE A 394 -13.71 -9.46 -8.56
CA PHE A 394 -13.27 -10.84 -8.86
C PHE A 394 -11.99 -10.80 -9.70
N TRP A 395 -11.11 -11.79 -9.55
CA TRP A 395 -9.91 -11.88 -10.39
C TRP A 395 -10.27 -12.07 -11.87
N ASN A 396 -11.18 -12.99 -12.13
CA ASN A 396 -11.55 -13.46 -13.46
C ASN A 396 -12.84 -12.80 -13.98
N GLY A 397 -13.14 -13.02 -15.26
CA GLY A 397 -14.35 -12.53 -15.92
C GLY A 397 -14.18 -11.13 -16.52
N VAL A 398 -15.19 -10.71 -17.29
CA VAL A 398 -15.21 -9.38 -17.94
C VAL A 398 -15.18 -8.28 -16.89
N GLY A 399 -14.21 -7.38 -17.00
CA GLY A 399 -13.99 -6.32 -16.04
C GLY A 399 -13.36 -6.78 -14.73
N GLY A 400 -12.93 -8.05 -14.64
CA GLY A 400 -12.21 -8.59 -13.49
C GLY A 400 -10.93 -7.82 -13.20
N VAL A 401 -10.47 -7.91 -11.95
CA VAL A 401 -9.24 -7.23 -11.47
C VAL A 401 -8.03 -7.62 -12.33
N PHE A 402 -7.97 -8.85 -12.83
CA PHE A 402 -6.92 -9.23 -13.78
C PHE A 402 -6.95 -8.35 -15.03
N GLU A 403 -8.10 -8.27 -15.70
CA GLU A 403 -8.27 -7.52 -16.94
C GLU A 403 -8.02 -6.02 -16.74
N THR A 404 -8.53 -5.46 -15.63
CA THR A 404 -8.51 -4.01 -15.41
C THR A 404 -7.26 -3.47 -14.73
N CYS A 405 -6.51 -4.31 -14.01
CA CYS A 405 -5.39 -3.86 -13.18
C CYS A 405 -4.09 -4.63 -13.43
N TRP A 406 -4.14 -5.90 -13.85
CA TRP A 406 -2.94 -6.76 -13.93
C TRP A 406 -2.53 -7.17 -15.33
N GLN A 407 -3.38 -6.98 -16.35
CA GLN A 407 -3.12 -7.48 -17.69
C GLN A 407 -1.82 -6.93 -18.28
N ARG A 408 -1.51 -5.64 -18.06
CA ARG A 408 -0.24 -5.05 -18.52
C ARG A 408 0.95 -5.61 -17.75
N THR A 409 0.86 -5.76 -16.44
CA THR A 409 1.88 -6.44 -15.64
C THR A 409 2.11 -7.87 -16.11
N GLU A 410 1.06 -8.62 -16.46
CA GLU A 410 1.20 -9.97 -17.03
C GLU A 410 1.96 -9.94 -18.35
N LYS A 411 1.60 -9.04 -19.27
CA LYS A 411 2.31 -8.83 -20.55
C LYS A 411 3.78 -8.48 -20.33
N PHE A 412 4.06 -7.57 -19.39
CA PHE A 412 5.43 -7.22 -18.99
C PHE A 412 6.19 -8.45 -18.45
N ARG A 413 5.57 -9.24 -17.57
CA ARG A 413 6.17 -10.47 -17.03
C ARG A 413 6.42 -11.53 -18.10
N ARG A 414 5.58 -11.59 -19.12
CA ARG A 414 5.78 -12.51 -20.26
C ARG A 414 7.03 -12.20 -21.06
N GLY A 415 7.66 -11.04 -20.99
CA GLY A 415 8.95 -10.80 -21.65
C GLY A 415 10.09 -10.52 -20.65
N LEU A 416 9.86 -10.82 -19.38
CA LEU A 416 10.77 -10.40 -18.31
C LEU A 416 12.14 -11.04 -18.46
N SER A 417 13.13 -10.18 -18.65
CA SER A 417 14.54 -10.54 -18.55
C SER A 417 15.27 -9.37 -17.91
N TYR A 418 16.25 -9.70 -17.07
CA TYR A 418 17.07 -8.69 -16.44
C TYR A 418 18.40 -8.54 -17.15
N LEU A 419 18.95 -7.34 -17.09
CA LEU A 419 20.32 -7.04 -17.47
C LEU A 419 21.04 -6.54 -16.22
N ASP A 420 21.96 -7.36 -15.72
CA ASP A 420 22.89 -6.98 -14.66
C ASP A 420 24.14 -6.38 -15.32
N ALA A 421 24.32 -5.07 -15.13
CA ALA A 421 25.29 -4.27 -15.86
C ALA A 421 26.07 -3.33 -14.95
N GLN A 422 27.19 -2.85 -15.47
CA GLN A 422 27.99 -1.78 -14.90
C GLN A 422 27.81 -0.53 -15.76
N MET A 423 27.56 0.61 -15.12
CA MET A 423 27.30 1.88 -15.80
C MET A 423 28.20 3.00 -15.28
N ILE A 424 28.59 3.90 -16.17
CA ILE A 424 29.31 5.14 -15.84
C ILE A 424 28.24 6.22 -15.62
N LEU A 425 27.67 6.23 -14.41
CA LEU A 425 26.68 7.23 -14.01
C LEU A 425 27.37 8.42 -13.34
N ASP A 426 26.81 9.60 -13.53
CA ASP A 426 27.24 10.86 -12.90
C ASP A 426 26.31 11.27 -11.75
N GLU A 427 26.66 12.34 -11.03
CA GLU A 427 25.84 12.89 -9.94
C GLU A 427 24.42 13.25 -10.36
N THR A 428 24.23 13.70 -11.60
CA THR A 428 22.94 14.16 -12.11
C THR A 428 22.05 12.95 -12.37
N ASP A 429 22.58 11.86 -12.92
CA ASP A 429 21.83 10.61 -13.10
C ASP A 429 21.30 10.08 -11.77
N ILE A 430 22.14 10.04 -10.74
CA ILE A 430 21.75 9.51 -9.43
C ILE A 430 20.76 10.46 -8.73
N ALA A 431 20.96 11.78 -8.82
CA ALA A 431 20.08 12.78 -8.21
C ALA A 431 18.70 12.85 -8.88
N THR A 432 18.65 12.67 -10.21
CA THR A 432 17.42 12.77 -11.00
C THR A 432 16.78 11.43 -11.30
N LEU A 433 17.29 10.34 -10.71
CA LEU A 433 16.80 8.99 -10.89
C LEU A 433 15.31 8.91 -10.59
N ASN A 434 14.54 8.48 -11.59
CA ASN A 434 13.10 8.33 -11.47
C ASN A 434 12.66 6.92 -11.86
N PHE A 435 12.33 6.12 -10.85
CA PHE A 435 11.88 4.74 -11.03
C PHE A 435 10.56 4.57 -11.79
N LYS A 436 9.78 5.66 -11.99
CA LYS A 436 8.55 5.64 -12.79
C LYS A 436 8.85 5.63 -14.30
N LYS A 437 10.07 5.91 -14.72
CA LYS A 437 10.45 6.03 -16.13
C LYS A 437 11.40 4.91 -16.54
N SER A 438 11.20 4.39 -17.75
CA SER A 438 12.19 3.56 -18.40
C SER A 438 13.32 4.39 -19.02
N ILE A 439 14.43 3.73 -19.27
CA ILE A 439 15.63 4.25 -19.94
C ILE A 439 15.89 3.44 -21.21
N HIS A 440 16.47 4.07 -22.22
CA HIS A 440 16.95 3.42 -23.42
C HIS A 440 18.41 2.99 -23.23
N VAL A 441 18.73 1.74 -23.59
CA VAL A 441 20.10 1.20 -23.59
C VAL A 441 20.27 0.27 -24.79
N ASN A 442 21.14 0.65 -25.72
CA ASN A 442 21.54 -0.14 -26.89
C ASN A 442 20.36 -0.73 -27.69
N GLY A 443 19.36 0.09 -28.01
CA GLY A 443 18.23 -0.32 -28.85
C GLY A 443 17.05 -0.94 -28.08
N CYS A 444 17.16 -1.10 -26.76
CA CYS A 444 16.10 -1.65 -25.91
C CYS A 444 15.73 -0.67 -24.80
N ASN A 445 14.48 -0.72 -24.33
CA ASN A 445 14.04 0.05 -23.17
C ASN A 445 14.05 -0.81 -21.91
N TYR A 446 14.40 -0.20 -20.78
CA TYR A 446 14.52 -0.89 -19.51
C TYR A 446 13.94 -0.06 -18.39
N PHE A 447 13.22 -0.69 -17.46
CA PHE A 447 13.04 -0.11 -16.15
C PHE A 447 14.25 -0.40 -15.27
N ILE A 448 14.61 0.59 -14.46
CA ILE A 448 15.67 0.44 -13.47
C ILE A 448 15.07 -0.31 -12.27
N VAL A 449 15.65 -1.44 -11.90
CA VAL A 449 15.23 -2.24 -10.74
C VAL A 449 16.05 -1.88 -9.51
N ARG A 450 17.35 -1.70 -9.70
CA ARG A 450 18.29 -1.35 -8.63
C ARG A 450 19.48 -0.58 -9.18
N VAL A 451 19.96 0.39 -8.41
CA VAL A 451 21.22 1.10 -8.65
C VAL A 451 22.02 1.07 -7.36
N SER A 452 23.27 0.60 -7.39
CA SER A 452 24.15 0.61 -6.22
C SER A 452 25.60 0.94 -6.57
N GLY A 453 26.25 1.69 -5.68
CA GLY A 453 27.61 2.18 -5.90
C GLY A 453 28.19 2.87 -4.68
N ASN A 454 29.33 3.54 -4.88
CA ASN A 454 30.05 4.29 -3.86
C ASN A 454 30.23 5.74 -4.29
N LEU A 455 30.04 6.67 -3.35
CA LEU A 455 30.47 8.05 -3.50
C LEU A 455 31.85 8.23 -2.86
N PRO A 456 32.77 9.02 -3.44
CA PRO A 456 32.67 9.66 -4.77
C PRO A 456 32.61 8.62 -5.91
N LEU A 457 31.97 8.99 -7.02
CA LEU A 457 31.77 8.12 -8.21
C LEU A 457 33.09 7.93 -8.98
N THR A 458 34.05 7.24 -8.40
CA THR A 458 35.36 6.94 -9.00
C THR A 458 35.39 5.61 -9.76
N SER A 459 34.31 4.85 -9.66
CA SER A 459 34.14 3.52 -10.27
C SER A 459 32.75 3.38 -10.87
N THR A 460 32.54 2.31 -11.63
CA THR A 460 31.25 2.02 -12.25
C THR A 460 30.19 1.72 -11.20
N VAL A 461 28.95 2.07 -11.52
CA VAL A 461 27.78 1.81 -10.70
C VAL A 461 27.11 0.52 -11.16
N SER A 462 26.81 -0.37 -10.22
CA SER A 462 26.05 -1.59 -10.51
C SER A 462 24.59 -1.25 -10.72
N THR A 463 24.06 -1.67 -11.87
CA THR A 463 22.67 -1.40 -12.24
C THR A 463 22.00 -2.70 -12.64
N LEU A 464 20.88 -3.02 -11.99
CA LEU A 464 19.98 -4.09 -12.42
C LEU A 464 18.82 -3.46 -13.19
N LEU A 465 18.67 -3.87 -14.43
CA LEU A 465 17.65 -3.40 -15.34
C LEU A 465 16.68 -4.53 -15.67
N VAL A 466 15.42 -4.20 -15.96
CA VAL A 466 14.42 -5.15 -16.46
C VAL A 466 13.86 -4.66 -17.79
N LEU A 467 13.85 -5.54 -18.78
CA LEU A 467 13.43 -5.21 -20.15
C LEU A 467 11.95 -4.79 -20.18
N GLU A 468 11.69 -3.62 -20.76
CA GLU A 468 10.37 -3.19 -21.20
C GLU A 468 10.13 -3.77 -22.60
N ASN A 469 9.03 -4.50 -22.78
CA ASN A 469 8.70 -5.20 -24.03
C ASN A 469 7.59 -4.52 -24.80
#